data_AF-A0A9D5VV89-F1
#
_entry.id   AF-A0A9D5VV89-F1
#
_cell.length_a   1.000
_cell.length_b   1.000
_cell.length_c   1.000
_cell.angle_alpha   90.00
_cell.angle_beta   90.00
_cell.angle_gamma   90.00
#
_symmetry.space_group_name_H-M   'P 1'
#
loop_
_entity.id
_entity.type
_entity.pdbx_description
1 polymer ?
#
loop_
_entity_poly.entity_id
_entity_poly.type
_entity_poly.pdbx_seq_one_letter_code
_entity_poly.pdbx_strand_id
1 'polypeptide(L)' 'MEYIKKNTETALKIGADAQGISIEDARKLYEWTKFTSKVTVEDIKSMEDDQNFMLKNETIRNKINIYDIIDKIALE' A
#
# COMPACT_ATOMS: atom_id res chain seq x y z
N MET A 1 -6.05 -3.27 10.81
CA MET A 1 -4.83 -4.08 10.93
C MET A 1 -4.84 -5.12 12.05
N GLU A 2 -5.54 -4.90 13.17
CA GLU A 2 -5.48 -5.83 14.33
C GLU A 2 -5.94 -7.25 14.02
N TYR A 3 -7.01 -7.43 13.23
CA TYR A 3 -7.51 -8.76 12.88
C TYR A 3 -6.45 -9.60 12.17
N ILE A 4 -5.76 -9.04 11.18
CA ILE A 4 -4.71 -9.72 10.42
C ILE A 4 -3.58 -10.14 11.37
N LYS A 5 -3.15 -9.26 12.28
CA LYS A 5 -2.11 -9.58 13.26
C LYS A 5 -2.51 -10.69 14.23
N LYS A 6 -3.79 -10.74 14.63
CA LYS A 6 -4.33 -11.77 15.54
C LYS A 6 -4.62 -13.10 14.84
N ASN A 7 -4.84 -13.08 13.53
CA ASN A 7 -5.28 -14.24 12.73
C ASN A 7 -4.38 -14.44 11.50
N THR A 8 -3.05 -14.27 11.68
CA THR A 8 -2.10 -14.21 10.56
C THR A 8 -2.23 -15.38 9.60
N GLU A 9 -2.28 -16.63 10.11
CA GLU A 9 -2.39 -17.83 9.26
C GLU A 9 -3.68 -17.85 8.43
N THR A 10 -4.81 -17.51 9.05
CA THR A 10 -6.09 -17.43 8.34
C THR A 10 -6.08 -16.33 7.30
N ALA A 11 -5.54 -15.16 7.63
CA ALA A 11 -5.42 -14.04 6.70
C ALA A 11 -4.49 -14.37 5.52
N LEU A 12 -3.36 -15.04 5.78
CA LEU A 12 -2.43 -15.50 4.74
C LEU A 12 -3.09 -16.51 3.80
N LYS A 13 -3.86 -17.46 4.33
CA LYS A 13 -4.60 -18.42 3.51
C LYS A 13 -5.63 -17.74 2.61
N ILE A 14 -6.42 -16.82 3.16
CA ILE A 14 -7.39 -16.02 2.38
C ILE A 14 -6.66 -15.25 1.27
N GLY A 15 -5.54 -14.61 1.59
CA GLY A 15 -4.74 -13.87 0.62
C GLY A 15 -4.12 -14.75 -0.46
N ALA A 16 -3.59 -15.91 -0.08
CA ALA A 16 -3.00 -16.89 -1.00
C ALA A 16 -4.05 -17.42 -2.00
N ASP A 17 -5.20 -17.85 -1.48
CA ASP A 17 -6.31 -18.38 -2.28
C ASP A 17 -6.85 -17.31 -3.25
N ALA A 18 -7.01 -16.05 -2.79
CA ALA A 18 -7.52 -14.96 -3.62
C ALA A 18 -6.56 -14.54 -4.74
N GLN A 19 -5.25 -14.63 -4.51
CA GLN A 19 -4.23 -14.22 -5.47
C GLN A 19 -3.71 -15.39 -6.33
N GLY A 20 -4.14 -16.63 -6.03
CA GLY A 20 -3.69 -17.84 -6.74
C GLY A 20 -2.20 -18.16 -6.52
N ILE A 21 -1.66 -17.87 -5.33
CA ILE A 21 -0.26 -18.08 -4.98
C ILE A 21 -0.12 -19.12 -3.85
N SER A 22 1.11 -19.60 -3.64
CA SER A 22 1.40 -20.49 -2.50
C SER A 22 1.26 -19.74 -1.16
N ILE A 23 1.00 -20.48 -0.08
CA ILE A 23 0.95 -19.87 1.26
C ILE A 23 2.34 -19.37 1.69
N GLU A 24 3.40 -20.01 1.21
CA GLU A 24 4.79 -19.59 1.42
C GLU A 24 5.07 -18.23 0.77
N ASP A 25 4.61 -18.02 -0.47
CA ASP A 25 4.78 -16.74 -1.15
C ASP A 25 3.90 -15.65 -0.54
N ALA A 26 2.66 -15.99 -0.13
CA ALA A 26 1.82 -15.07 0.63
C ALA A 26 2.51 -14.63 1.93
N ARG A 27 3.20 -15.55 2.63
CA ARG A 27 3.96 -15.23 3.84
C ARG A 27 5.13 -14.29 3.55
N LYS A 28 5.91 -14.54 2.50
CA LYS A 28 7.01 -13.64 2.10
C LYS A 28 6.47 -12.24 1.79
N LEU A 29 5.39 -12.13 1.03
CA LEU A 29 4.76 -10.85 0.71
C LEU A 29 4.28 -10.14 1.97
N TYR A 30 3.69 -10.86 2.91
CA TYR A 30 3.26 -10.28 4.19
C TYR A 30 4.43 -9.74 5.02
N GLU A 31 5.54 -10.49 5.09
CA GLU A 31 6.74 -10.06 5.82
C GLU A 31 7.44 -8.87 5.17
N TRP A 32 7.45 -8.81 3.83
CA TRP A 32 8.01 -7.67 3.08
C TRP A 32 7.14 -6.43 3.17
N THR A 33 5.84 -6.60 3.37
CA THR A 33 4.89 -5.50 3.39
C THR A 33 4.74 -4.93 4.80
N LYS A 34 5.13 -3.67 4.99
CA LYS A 34 4.84 -2.92 6.20
C LYS A 34 3.40 -2.38 6.16
N PHE A 35 2.42 -3.24 6.40
CA PHE A 35 1.01 -2.81 6.41
C PHE A 35 0.74 -1.77 7.49
N THR A 36 0.22 -0.62 7.06
CA THR A 36 -0.20 0.51 7.91
C THR A 36 -1.65 0.88 7.63
N SER A 37 -2.31 1.49 8.61
CA SER A 37 -3.64 2.12 8.46
C SER A 37 -3.56 3.65 8.43
N LYS A 38 -2.35 4.20 8.47
CA LYS A 38 -2.07 5.63 8.49
C LYS A 38 -1.08 5.98 7.38
N VAL A 39 -1.29 7.13 6.76
CA VAL A 39 -0.42 7.72 5.74
C VAL A 39 0.48 8.73 6.41
N THR A 40 1.77 8.55 6.22
CA THR A 40 2.82 9.42 6.76
C THR A 40 3.18 10.54 5.78
N VAL A 41 3.94 11.53 6.24
CA VAL A 41 4.47 12.58 5.36
C VAL A 41 5.44 11.98 4.33
N GLU A 42 6.20 10.96 4.72
CA GLU A 42 7.11 10.21 3.86
C GLU A 42 6.36 9.47 2.75
N ASP A 43 5.19 8.88 3.05
CA ASP A 43 4.35 8.24 2.04
C ASP A 43 3.85 9.26 1.00
N ILE A 44 3.40 10.44 1.44
CA ILE A 44 2.98 11.53 0.55
C ILE A 44 4.15 11.98 -0.34
N LYS A 45 5.35 12.10 0.22
CA LYS A 45 6.55 12.43 -0.56
C LYS A 45 6.85 11.35 -1.61
N SER A 46 6.76 10.07 -1.26
CA SER A 46 6.94 8.97 -2.22
C SER A 46 5.94 9.04 -3.37
N MET A 47 4.67 9.35 -3.07
CA MET A 47 3.65 9.52 -4.10
C MET A 47 3.91 10.74 -5.00
N GLU A 48 4.47 11.85 -4.47
CA GLU A 48 4.92 12.98 -5.29
C GLU A 48 6.08 12.59 -6.23
N ASP A 49 7.01 11.77 -5.74
CA ASP A 49 8.11 11.24 -6.56
C ASP A 49 7.58 10.31 -7.68
N ASP A 50 6.56 9.51 -7.40
CA ASP A 50 5.87 8.70 -8.41
C ASP A 50 5.18 9.57 -9.47
N GLN A 51 4.49 10.66 -9.06
CA GLN A 51 3.90 11.62 -10.00
C GLN A 51 4.97 12.27 -10.89
N ASN A 52 6.13 12.64 -10.31
CA ASN A 52 7.27 13.19 -11.07
C ASN A 52 7.80 12.18 -12.10
N PHE A 53 7.97 10.92 -11.69
CA PHE A 53 8.43 9.86 -12.57
C PHE A 53 7.45 9.64 -13.72
N MET A 54 6.15 9.55 -13.45
CA MET A 54 5.13 9.35 -14.46
C MET A 54 5.00 10.52 -15.42
N LEU A 55 5.07 11.77 -14.92
CA LEU A 55 5.02 12.96 -15.77
C LEU A 55 6.22 13.01 -16.72
N LYS A 56 7.42 12.71 -16.21
CA LYS A 56 8.66 12.66 -17.00
C LYS A 56 8.59 11.61 -18.12
N ASN A 57 7.91 10.49 -17.88
CA ASN A 57 7.73 9.42 -18.86
C ASN A 57 6.44 9.56 -19.68
N GLU A 58 5.76 10.71 -19.59
CA GLU A 58 4.52 11.01 -20.32
C GLU A 58 3.39 10.00 -20.09
N THR A 59 3.41 9.26 -18.98
CA THR A 59 2.34 8.31 -18.61
C THR A 59 1.17 8.99 -17.91
N ILE A 60 1.40 10.20 -17.36
CA ILE A 60 0.35 11.14 -16.91
C ILE A 60 0.61 12.53 -17.49
N ARG A 61 -0.43 13.35 -17.56
CA ARG A 61 -0.36 14.72 -18.11
C ARG A 61 -0.38 15.82 -17.05
N ASN A 62 -1.01 15.57 -15.91
CA ASN A 62 -1.20 16.54 -14.84
C ASN A 62 -0.90 15.88 -13.50
N LYS A 63 -0.37 16.67 -12.58
CA LYS A 63 -0.29 16.30 -11.17
C LYS A 63 -1.58 16.66 -10.45
N ILE A 64 -1.82 15.98 -9.34
CA ILE A 64 -2.78 16.38 -8.33
C ILE A 64 -2.05 16.78 -7.04
N ASN A 65 -2.70 17.60 -6.23
CA ASN A 65 -2.30 17.80 -4.85
C ASN A 65 -2.81 16.63 -4.00
N ILE A 66 -1.90 15.84 -3.48
CA ILE A 66 -2.22 14.60 -2.75
C ILE A 66 -3.04 14.88 -1.48
N TYR A 67 -2.82 16.02 -0.82
CA TYR A 67 -3.58 16.40 0.37
C TYR A 67 -5.07 16.64 0.10
N ASP A 68 -5.46 16.90 -1.15
CA ASP A 68 -6.86 17.14 -1.50
C ASP A 68 -7.67 15.84 -1.61
N ILE A 69 -7.00 14.68 -1.73
CA ILE A 69 -7.64 13.37 -1.93
C ILE A 69 -7.48 12.43 -0.73
N ILE A 70 -6.64 12.77 0.24
CA ILE A 70 -6.46 11.99 1.46
C ILE A 70 -7.37 12.55 2.55
N ASP A 71 -8.26 11.69 3.08
CA ASP A 71 -9.05 12.06 4.25
C ASP A 71 -8.14 12.27 5.46
N LYS A 72 -8.41 13.32 6.24
CA LYS A 72 -7.64 13.67 7.44
C LYS A 72 -7.58 12.52 8.46
N ILE A 73 -8.59 11.65 8.50
CA ILE A 73 -8.58 10.48 9.39
C ILE A 73 -7.47 9.49 9.03
N ALA A 74 -7.01 9.47 7.78
CA ALA A 74 -5.96 8.57 7.32
C ALA A 74 -4.55 9.12 7.61
N LEU A 75 -4.38 10.41 7.89
CA LEU A 75 -3.07 10.98 8.21
C LEU A 75 -2.60 10.53 9.62
N GLU A 76 -1.29 10.30 9.76
CA GLU A 76 -0.62 10.09 11.07
C GLU A 76 -0.59 11.36 11.92
#